data_AF-A0A7V0MTW4-F1
#
_entry.id   AF-A0A7V0MTW4-F1
#
_cell.length_a   1.000
_cell.length_b   1.000
_cell.length_c   1.000
_cell.angle_alpha   90.00
_cell.angle_beta   90.00
_cell.angle_gamma   90.00
#
_symmetry.space_group_name_H-M   'P 1'
#
loop_
_entity.id
_entity.type
_entity.pdbx_description
1 polymer ?
#
loop_
_entity_poly.entity_id
_entity_poly.type
_entity_poly.pdbx_seq_one_letter_code
_entity_poly.pdbx_strand_id
1 'polypeptide(L)' 'MEYLRLACVTVGYRKGEPILSDFDLTVREGELVSLLGPSGCGKTTT' A
#
# COMPACT_ATOMS: atom_id res chain seq x y z
N MET A 1 15.45 -4.41 12.61
CA MET A 1 15.52 -3.17 11.82
C MET A 1 14.44 -3.25 10.76
N GLU A 2 13.69 -2.17 10.56
CA GLU A 2 12.67 -2.07 9.49
C GLU A 2 13.34 -1.51 8.24
N TYR A 3 13.01 -2.06 7.06
CA TYR A 3 13.56 -1.60 5.78
C TYR A 3 12.62 -0.59 5.10
N LEU A 4 11.31 -0.81 5.20
CA LEU A 4 10.27 0.07 4.67
C LEU A 4 9.07 0.10 5.62
N ARG A 5 8.54 1.30 5.90
CA ARG A 5 7.30 1.49 6.66
C ARG A 5 6.39 2.49 5.96
N LEU A 6 5.19 2.05 5.62
CA LEU A 6 4.05 2.85 5.21
C LEU A 6 3.08 2.93 6.40
N ALA A 7 2.63 4.13 6.74
CA ALA A 7 1.75 4.34 7.88
C ALA A 7 0.59 5.26 7.54
N CYS A 8 -0.63 4.82 7.82
CA CYS A 8 -1.88 5.54 7.56
C CYS A 8 -1.95 6.14 6.14
N VAL A 9 -1.51 5.41 5.12
CA VAL A 9 -1.47 5.93 3.74
C VAL A 9 -2.89 5.97 3.16
N THR A 10 -3.31 7.17 2.76
CA THR A 10 -4.52 7.39 1.98
C THR A 10 -4.15 8.03 0.65
N VAL A 11 -4.47 7.36 -0.46
CA VAL A 11 -4.09 7.82 -1.80
C VAL A 11 -5.17 7.45 -2.82
N GLY A 12 -5.42 8.35 -3.76
CA GLY A 12 -6.30 8.16 -4.90
C GLY A 12 -6.03 9.22 -5.97
N TYR A 13 -6.35 8.91 -7.23
CA TYR A 13 -6.13 9.85 -8.33
C TYR A 13 -7.22 10.92 -8.43
N ARG A 14 -8.41 10.64 -7.88
CA ARG A 14 -9.56 11.56 -7.89
C ARG A 14 -9.84 12.05 -6.48
N LYS A 15 -10.17 13.34 -6.36
CA LYS A 15 -10.50 13.95 -5.06
C LYS A 15 -11.77 13.30 -4.50
N GLY A 16 -11.69 12.81 -3.26
CA GLY A 16 -12.83 12.17 -2.58
C GLY A 16 -13.04 10.70 -2.93
N GLU A 17 -12.22 10.11 -3.81
CA GLU A 17 -12.29 8.69 -4.19
C GLU A 17 -10.94 8.02 -3.91
N PRO A 18 -10.60 7.74 -2.64
CA PRO A 18 -9.35 7.07 -2.30
C PRO A 18 -9.35 5.62 -2.83
N ILE A 19 -8.22 5.20 -3.40
CA ILE A 19 -7.95 3.82 -3.82
C ILE A 19 -7.45 3.00 -2.64
N LEU A 20 -6.60 3.61 -1.80
CA LEU A 20 -6.18 3.09 -0.51
C LEU A 20 -6.62 4.09 0.55
N SER A 21 -7.13 3.58 1.67
CA SER A 21 -7.46 4.37 2.87
C SER A 21 -6.89 3.65 4.08
N ASP A 22 -6.25 4.39 4.98
CA ASP A 22 -5.67 3.89 6.23
C ASP A 22 -4.79 2.63 6.02
N PHE A 23 -3.92 2.66 5.00
CA PHE A 23 -3.06 1.54 4.67
C PHE A 23 -1.74 1.59 5.46
N ASP A 24 -1.47 0.50 6.19
CA ASP A 24 -0.22 0.27 6.92
C ASP A 24 0.52 -0.95 6.34
N LEU A 25 1.81 -0.79 6.08
CA LEU A 25 2.70 -1.88 5.66
C LEU A 25 4.07 -1.70 6.29
N THR A 26 4.59 -2.76 6.89
CA THR A 26 5.98 -2.80 7.37
C THR A 26 6.68 -3.95 6.70
N VAL A 27 7.82 -3.68 6.07
CA VAL A 27 8.67 -4.68 5.44
C VAL A 27 10.01 -4.70 6.15
N ARG A 28 10.40 -5.89 6.64
CA ARG A 28 11.68 -6.10 7.30
C ARG A 28 12.77 -6.42 6.28
N GLU A 29 14.01 -6.24 6.68
CA GLU A 29 15.15 -6.60 5.86
C GLU A 29 15.13 -8.11 5.53
N GLY A 30 15.30 -8.44 4.24
CA GLY A 30 15.24 -9.81 3.73
C GLY A 30 13.82 -10.38 3.51
N GLU A 31 12.78 -9.62 3.81
CA GLU A 31 11.39 -10.05 3.63
C GLU A 31 10.94 -9.90 2.16
N LEU A 32 10.35 -10.97 1.60
CA LEU A 32 9.72 -10.95 0.28
C LEU A 32 8.22 -10.75 0.42
N VAL A 33 7.70 -9.66 -0.12
CA VAL A 33 6.28 -9.31 -0.08
C VAL A 33 5.69 -9.30 -1.49
N SER A 34 4.45 -9.80 -1.61
CA SER A 34 3.67 -9.73 -2.85
C SER A 34 2.29 -9.12 -2.57
N LEU A 35 1.90 -8.15 -3.40
CA LEU A 35 0.57 -7.55 -3.35
C LEU A 35 -0.34 -8.29 -4.34
N LEU A 36 -1.41 -8.89 -3.83
CA LEU A 36 -2.36 -9.70 -4.59
C LEU A 36 -3.76 -9.07 -4.58
N GLY A 37 -4.55 -9.35 -5.62
CA GLY A 37 -5.95 -8.92 -5.72
C GLY A 37 -6.41 -8.63 -7.15
N PRO A 38 -7.72 -8.41 -7.36
CA PRO A 38 -8.32 -8.16 -8.69
C PRO A 38 -7.73 -6.94 -9.40
N SER A 39 -7.91 -6.85 -10.73
CA SER A 39 -7.50 -5.64 -11.47
C SER A 39 -8.19 -4.39 -10.92
N GLY A 40 -7.45 -3.28 -10.80
CA GLY A 40 -7.96 -2.01 -10.28
C GLY A 40 -8.04 -1.89 -8.75
N CYS A 41 -7.69 -2.93 -7.97
CA CYS A 41 -7.78 -2.87 -6.50
C CYS A 41 -6.67 -2.07 -5.79
N GLY A 42 -5.85 -1.32 -6.52
CA GLY A 42 -4.83 -0.44 -5.92
C GLY A 42 -3.42 -0.99 -5.77
N LYS A 43 -3.11 -2.22 -6.20
CA LYS A 43 -1.76 -2.83 -6.08
C LYS A 43 -0.60 -1.98 -6.62
N THR A 44 -0.77 -1.36 -7.79
CA THR A 44 0.26 -0.49 -8.41
C THR A 44 0.29 0.90 -7.77
N THR A 45 -0.78 1.24 -7.05
CA THR A 45 -0.92 2.52 -6.36
C THR A 45 -0.33 2.47 -4.95
N THR A 46 -0.28 1.28 -4.33
CA THR A 46 0.42 0.99 -3.07
C THR A 46 1.94 1.07 -3.24
#